data_AF-A0A258P1T1-F1
#
_entry.id   AF-A0A258P1T1-F1
#
_cell.length_a   1.000
_cell.length_b   1.000
_cell.length_c   1.000
_cell.angle_alpha   90.00
_cell.angle_beta   90.00
_cell.angle_gamma   90.00
#
_symmetry.space_group_name_H-M   'P 1'
#
loop_
_entity.id
_entity.type
_entity.pdbx_description
1 polymer ?
#
loop_
_entity_poly.entity_id
_entity_poly.type
_entity_poly.pdbx_seq_one_letter_code
_entity_poly.pdbx_strand_id
1 'polypeptide(L)'
;MGIEEPQEPEEMEEPEPLEEYVPGIAGGRHYMARLCHVPDGPWYIAVIHVESMPPLHDSDRTWPTREEAVQAANKLVADLGH
;
A
#
# COMPACT_ATOMS: atom_id res chain seq x y z
N MET A 1 -47.98 -19.64 6.36
CA MET A 1 -47.51 -18.54 5.48
C MET A 1 -46.38 -17.88 6.26
N GLY A 2 -45.11 -18.20 6.08
CA GLY A 2 -44.44 -18.57 4.83
C GLY A 2 -44.16 -17.29 4.05
N ILE A 3 -43.30 -16.42 4.58
CA ILE A 3 -42.62 -15.38 3.82
C ILE A 3 -41.15 -15.44 4.18
N GLU A 4 -40.36 -15.70 3.15
CA GLU A 4 -38.92 -15.94 3.16
C GLU A 4 -38.21 -14.63 3.49
N GLU A 5 -37.30 -14.67 4.47
CA GLU A 5 -36.35 -13.58 4.74
C GLU A 5 -35.43 -13.44 3.51
N PRO A 6 -35.23 -12.22 2.98
CA PRO A 6 -34.36 -12.02 1.84
C PRO A 6 -32.93 -12.37 2.26
N GLN A 7 -32.33 -13.32 1.54
CA GLN A 7 -30.90 -13.61 1.58
C GLN A 7 -30.18 -12.32 1.20
N GLU A 8 -29.50 -11.71 2.17
CA GLU A 8 -28.52 -10.66 1.92
C GLU A 8 -27.54 -11.22 0.88
N PRO A 9 -27.25 -10.50 -0.22
CA PRO A 9 -26.21 -10.95 -1.13
C PRO A 9 -24.95 -11.03 -0.29
N GLU A 10 -24.34 -12.22 -0.23
CA GLU A 10 -22.99 -12.42 0.26
C GLU A 10 -22.14 -11.37 -0.45
N GLU A 11 -21.84 -10.27 0.25
CA GLU A 11 -20.78 -9.37 -0.11
C GLU A 11 -19.58 -10.29 -0.17
N MET A 12 -19.18 -10.65 -1.39
CA MET A 12 -17.95 -11.36 -1.63
C MET A 12 -16.92 -10.47 -0.96
N GLU A 13 -16.47 -10.85 0.24
CA GLU A 13 -15.44 -10.15 1.00
C GLU A 13 -14.23 -10.17 0.09
N GLU A 14 -14.10 -9.16 -0.78
CA GLU A 14 -12.86 -8.86 -1.46
C GLU A 14 -11.87 -8.74 -0.31
N PRO A 15 -10.87 -9.64 -0.23
CA PRO A 15 -10.08 -9.72 0.96
C PRO A 15 -9.44 -8.37 1.21
N GLU A 16 -9.73 -7.76 2.37
CA GLU A 16 -9.26 -6.41 2.67
C GLU A 16 -7.75 -6.36 2.45
N PRO A 17 -7.24 -5.43 1.63
CA PRO A 17 -5.81 -5.34 1.38
C PRO A 17 -5.11 -5.04 2.70
N LEU A 18 -4.16 -5.89 3.07
CA LEU A 18 -3.42 -5.72 4.30
C LEU A 18 -2.46 -4.56 4.16
N GLU A 19 -2.61 -3.59 5.06
CA GLU A 19 -1.84 -2.37 5.07
C GLU A 19 -0.66 -2.48 6.05
N GLU A 20 0.53 -2.12 5.58
CA GLU A 20 1.74 -2.10 6.39
C GLU A 20 2.45 -0.76 6.27
N TYR A 21 2.82 -0.18 7.42
CA TYR A 21 3.55 1.08 7.48
C TYR A 21 5.03 0.81 7.70
N VAL A 22 5.84 1.14 6.70
CA VAL A 22 7.29 0.93 6.72
C VAL A 22 8.02 2.26 6.86
N PRO A 23 8.65 2.53 8.02
CA PRO A 23 9.52 3.68 8.18
C PRO A 23 10.85 3.46 7.46
N GLY A 24 11.41 4.51 6.88
CA GLY A 24 12.72 4.48 6.25
C GLY A 24 13.39 5.84 6.19
N ILE A 25 14.66 5.84 5.77
CA ILE A 25 15.44 7.05 5.54
C ILE A 25 16.06 6.96 4.15
N ALA A 26 15.83 7.98 3.32
CA ALA A 26 16.27 8.03 1.93
C ALA A 26 16.57 9.48 1.53
N GLY A 27 17.65 9.71 0.78
CA GLY A 27 18.07 11.08 0.42
C GLY A 27 18.31 12.01 1.62
N GLY A 28 18.63 11.46 2.79
CA GLY A 28 18.77 12.21 4.05
C GLY A 28 17.44 12.60 4.71
N ARG A 29 16.30 12.12 4.23
CA ARG A 29 14.97 12.43 4.76
C ARG A 29 14.30 11.19 5.33
N HIS A 30 13.58 11.37 6.43
CA HIS A 30 12.74 10.34 7.00
C HIS A 30 11.46 10.22 6.19
N TYR A 31 11.01 8.99 5.96
CA TYR A 31 9.76 8.73 5.30
C TYR A 31 9.01 7.56 5.95
N MET A 32 7.72 7.49 5.69
CA MET A 32 6.83 6.40 6.05
C MET A 32 6.10 5.96 4.80
N ALA A 33 6.36 4.76 4.31
CA ALA A 33 5.65 4.17 3.19
C ALA A 33 4.49 3.31 3.70
N ARG A 34 3.28 3.55 3.20
CA ARG A 34 2.15 2.64 3.36
C ARG A 34 2.18 1.67 2.19
N LEU A 35 2.58 0.44 2.49
CA LEU A 35 2.46 -0.67 1.58
C LEU A 35 1.09 -1.32 1.76
N CYS A 36 0.47 -1.72 0.68
CA CYS A 36 -0.73 -2.52 0.70
C CYS A 36 -0.45 -3.81 -0.05
N HIS A 37 -0.98 -4.92 0.44
CA HIS A 37 -0.94 -6.17 -0.29
C HIS A 37 -2.32 -6.81 -0.27
N VAL A 38 -2.77 -7.25 -1.43
CA VAL A 38 -3.95 -8.13 -1.53
C VAL A 38 -3.53 -9.54 -1.14
N PRO A 39 -4.34 -10.32 -0.41
CA PRO A 39 -4.06 -11.74 -0.18
C PRO A 39 -3.94 -12.48 -1.51
N ASP A 40 -2.83 -13.22 -1.67
CA ASP A 40 -2.42 -13.86 -2.94
C ASP A 40 -2.02 -12.89 -4.08
N GLY A 41 -2.01 -11.58 -3.83
CA GLY A 41 -1.67 -10.54 -4.80
C GLY A 41 -0.30 -9.88 -4.56
N PRO A 42 0.14 -9.01 -5.48
CA PRO A 42 1.40 -8.30 -5.32
C PRO A 42 1.29 -7.17 -4.28
N TRP A 43 2.44 -6.78 -3.73
CA TRP A 43 2.60 -5.61 -2.89
C TRP A 43 2.59 -4.34 -3.74
N TYR A 44 1.98 -3.27 -3.27
CA TYR A 44 2.02 -1.97 -3.92
C TYR A 44 2.16 -0.86 -2.90
N ILE A 45 2.65 0.30 -3.33
CA ILE A 45 2.85 1.45 -2.46
C ILE A 45 1.59 2.32 -2.59
N ALA A 46 0.73 2.31 -1.58
CA ALA A 46 -0.44 3.18 -1.58
C ALA A 46 -0.02 4.64 -1.44
N VAL A 47 0.85 4.94 -0.46
CA VAL A 47 1.34 6.29 -0.22
C VAL A 47 2.73 6.29 0.41
N ILE A 48 3.52 7.31 0.14
CA ILE A 48 4.77 7.61 0.84
C ILE A 48 4.67 9.00 1.44
N HIS A 49 4.71 9.06 2.77
CA HIS A 49 4.85 10.31 3.50
C HIS A 49 6.32 10.60 3.73
N VAL A 50 6.85 11.63 3.08
CA VAL A 50 8.23 12.08 3.30
C VAL A 50 8.20 13.35 4.13
N GLU A 51 9.14 13.48 5.07
CA GLU A 51 9.27 14.68 5.88
C GLU A 51 9.44 15.93 4.99
N SER A 52 8.65 16.97 5.30
CA SER A 52 8.63 18.26 4.57
C SER A 52 8.23 18.17 3.09
N MET A 53 7.52 17.11 2.67
CA MET A 53 6.99 16.98 1.31
C MET A 53 5.54 16.50 1.29
N PRO A 54 4.80 16.79 0.21
CA PRO A 54 3.47 16.23 0.02
C PRO A 54 3.53 14.70 -0.08
N PRO A 55 2.48 13.99 0.36
CA PRO A 55 2.39 12.55 0.21
C PRO A 55 2.43 12.15 -1.27
N LEU A 56 3.28 11.18 -1.58
CA LEU A 56 3.39 10.62 -2.92
C LEU A 56 2.55 9.37 -3.02
N HIS A 57 1.81 9.25 -4.12
CA HIS A 57 1.07 8.03 -4.43
C HIS A 57 1.81 7.33 -5.57
N ASP A 58 2.20 6.08 -5.35
CA ASP A 58 2.83 5.24 -6.37
C ASP A 58 2.01 3.95 -6.54
N SER A 59 0.74 4.14 -6.92
CA SER A 59 -0.24 3.06 -7.03
C SER A 59 -0.16 2.29 -8.37
N ASP A 60 0.67 2.77 -9.30
CA ASP A 60 0.78 2.19 -10.65
C ASP A 60 1.76 1.00 -10.69
N ARG A 61 2.61 0.87 -9.66
CA ARG A 61 3.64 -0.17 -9.59
C ARG A 61 3.34 -1.16 -8.48
N THR A 62 3.61 -2.41 -8.81
CA THR A 62 3.41 -3.54 -7.91
C THR A 62 4.67 -4.41 -7.89
N TRP A 63 4.97 -4.99 -6.73
CA TRP A 63 6.13 -5.82 -6.47
C TRP A 63 5.68 -7.19 -5.95
N PRO A 64 6.37 -8.27 -6.30
CA PRO A 64 5.99 -9.60 -5.84
C PRO A 64 6.31 -9.80 -4.35
N THR A 65 7.25 -9.03 -3.80
CA THR A 65 7.66 -9.11 -2.39
C THR A 65 7.61 -7.77 -1.67
N ARG A 66 7.38 -7.84 -0.36
CA ARG A 66 7.45 -6.70 0.55
C ARG A 66 8.79 -5.97 0.45
N GLU A 67 9.90 -6.71 0.45
CA GLU A 67 11.25 -6.14 0.45
C GLU A 67 11.51 -5.33 -0.81
N GLU A 68 11.07 -5.80 -1.97
CA GLU A 68 11.18 -5.05 -3.22
C GLU A 68 10.32 -3.79 -3.22
N ALA A 69 9.11 -3.85 -2.66
CA ALA A 69 8.27 -2.66 -2.49
C ALA A 69 8.93 -1.62 -1.56
N VAL A 70 9.56 -2.07 -0.47
CA VAL A 70 10.33 -1.18 0.42
C VAL A 70 11.54 -0.56 -0.29
N GLN A 71 12.30 -1.35 -1.06
CA GLN A 71 13.43 -0.81 -1.82
C GLN A 71 12.99 0.20 -2.87
N ALA A 72 11.86 -0.04 -3.53
CA ALA A 72 11.30 0.91 -4.48
C ALA A 72 10.83 2.20 -3.79
N ALA A 73 10.18 2.10 -2.62
CA ALA A 73 9.82 3.27 -1.82
C ALA A 73 11.06 4.09 -1.45
N ASN A 74 12.13 3.42 -0.99
CA ASN A 74 13.41 4.08 -0.69
C ASN A 74 13.97 4.80 -1.92
N LYS A 75 13.98 4.13 -3.08
CA LYS A 75 14.45 4.71 -4.33
C LYS A 75 13.62 5.94 -4.73
N LEU A 76 12.29 5.86 -4.68
CA LEU A 76 11.40 6.98 -4.98
C LEU A 76 11.73 8.18 -4.10
N VAL A 77 11.89 7.98 -2.80
CA VAL A 77 12.24 9.08 -1.88
C VAL A 77 13.64 9.62 -2.12
N ALA A 78 14.61 8.76 -2.44
CA ALA A 78 15.96 9.18 -2.78
C ALA A 78 16.01 10.01 -4.07
N ASP A 79 15.23 9.62 -5.09
CA ASP A 79 15.11 10.35 -6.36
C ASP A 79 14.46 11.74 -6.20
N LEU A 80 13.63 11.98 -5.17
CA LEU A 80 13.08 13.33 -4.88
C LEU A 80 14.11 14.30 -4.28
N GLY A 81 15.17 13.77 -3.67
CA GLY A 81 16.19 14.56 -2.99
C GLY A 81 17.30 15.06 -3.91
N HIS A 82 17.23 14.75 -5.21
CA HIS A 82 18.28 14.95 -6.20
C HIS A 82 17.99 16.13 -7.16
#